data_AF-A0A352XGP8-F1
#
_entry.id   AF-A0A352XGP8-F1
#
_cell.length_a   1.000
_cell.length_b   1.000
_cell.length_c   1.000
_cell.angle_alpha   90.00
_cell.angle_beta   90.00
_cell.angle_gamma   90.00
#
_symmetry.space_group_name_H-M   'P 1'
#
loop_
_entity.id
_entity.type
_entity.pdbx_description
1 polymer ?
#
loop_
_entity_poly.entity_id
_entity_poly.type
_entity_poly.pdbx_seq_one_letter_code
_entity_poly.pdbx_strand_id
1 'polypeptide(L)'
;MEYLITPSTATNWQINASDFSQEIQKQWSDIEVLSITNLDSYYVLECTIKVPGIGQKLDVALHRDGQGISLDGDLADCARFAIWFRSLVAPKQELVFYDQGYNSHIELRAETTESDIIQPFLTLT
;
A
#
# COMPACT_ATOMS: atom_id res chain seq x y z
N MET A 1 3.36 12.17 2.33
CA MET A 1 1.93 12.28 2.71
C MET A 1 1.49 10.86 2.89
N GLU A 2 0.78 10.56 3.97
CA GLU A 2 0.48 9.17 4.33
C GLU A 2 -0.84 8.70 3.70
N TYR A 3 -0.82 7.48 3.17
CA TYR A 3 -1.97 6.79 2.60
C TYR A 3 -2.09 5.39 3.19
N LEU A 4 -3.27 4.80 3.10
CA LEU A 4 -3.54 3.46 3.62
C LEU A 4 -4.35 2.65 2.62
N ILE A 5 -3.93 1.40 2.42
CA ILE A 5 -4.69 0.37 1.73
C ILE A 5 -5.22 -0.63 2.75
N THR A 6 -6.53 -0.83 2.79
CA THR A 6 -7.17 -1.79 3.72
C THR A 6 -8.53 -2.24 3.16
N PRO A 7 -9.13 -3.33 3.67
CA PRO A 7 -10.54 -3.59 3.43
C PRO A 7 -11.46 -2.44 3.89
N SER A 8 -12.61 -2.30 3.23
CA SER A 8 -13.66 -1.33 3.57
C SER A 8 -14.25 -1.55 4.98
N THR A 9 -14.19 -2.79 5.46
CA THR A 9 -14.70 -3.25 6.76
C THR A 9 -13.81 -4.37 7.31
N ALA A 10 -13.93 -4.69 8.60
CA ALA A 10 -13.16 -5.79 9.19
C ALA A 10 -13.49 -7.13 8.52
N THR A 11 -12.46 -7.91 8.18
CA THR A 11 -12.61 -9.22 7.53
C THR A 11 -11.69 -10.26 8.17
N ASN A 12 -11.91 -11.53 7.80
CA ASN A 12 -10.99 -12.63 8.16
C ASN A 12 -9.88 -12.85 7.12
N TRP A 13 -9.88 -12.09 6.01
CA TRP A 13 -8.78 -12.12 5.06
C TRP A 13 -7.57 -11.46 5.71
N GLN A 14 -6.37 -11.95 5.39
CA GLN A 14 -5.13 -11.41 5.93
C GLN A 14 -4.06 -11.46 4.85
N ILE A 15 -3.24 -10.42 4.82
CA ILE A 15 -2.01 -10.38 4.05
C ILE A 15 -0.99 -11.26 4.76
N ASN A 16 -0.53 -12.32 4.09
CA ASN A 16 0.58 -13.10 4.59
C ASN A 16 1.88 -12.31 4.42
N ALA A 17 2.54 -11.96 5.53
CA ALA A 17 3.76 -11.15 5.52
C ALA A 17 4.92 -11.78 4.71
N SER A 18 5.05 -13.10 4.73
CA SER A 18 6.10 -13.80 3.96
C SER A 18 5.81 -13.75 2.47
N ASP A 19 4.57 -14.00 2.06
CA ASP A 19 4.19 -13.97 0.64
C ASP A 19 4.29 -12.53 0.12
N PHE A 20 3.83 -11.56 0.90
CA PHE A 20 3.94 -10.13 0.58
C PHE A 20 5.40 -9.70 0.40
N SER A 21 6.29 -10.09 1.31
CA SER A 21 7.73 -9.82 1.23
C SER A 21 8.35 -10.39 -0.05
N GLN A 22 7.95 -11.60 -0.45
CA GLN A 22 8.45 -12.20 -1.70
C GLN A 22 7.92 -11.47 -2.93
N GLU A 23 6.63 -11.14 -2.97
CA GLU A 23 6.04 -10.45 -4.13
C GLU A 23 6.59 -9.02 -4.28
N ILE A 24 6.75 -8.27 -3.19
CA ILE A 24 7.30 -6.91 -3.24
C ILE A 24 8.76 -6.93 -3.73
N GLN A 25 9.56 -7.91 -3.31
CA GLN A 25 10.94 -8.07 -3.79
C GLN A 25 11.03 -8.51 -5.27
N LYS A 26 10.01 -9.18 -5.81
CA LYS A 26 9.95 -9.51 -7.26
C LYS A 26 9.61 -8.28 -8.10
N GLN A 27 8.75 -7.42 -7.58
CA GLN A 27 8.25 -6.25 -8.30
C GLN A 27 9.25 -5.08 -8.29
N TRP A 28 9.96 -4.85 -7.19
CA TRP A 28 10.90 -3.73 -7.04
C TRP A 28 12.33 -4.21 -6.81
N SER A 29 13.25 -3.80 -7.68
CA SER A 29 14.64 -4.25 -7.66
C SER A 29 15.55 -3.48 -6.69
N ASP A 30 15.20 -2.25 -6.31
CA ASP A 30 15.93 -1.45 -5.31
C ASP A 30 15.00 -1.19 -4.12
N ILE A 31 14.95 -2.20 -3.25
CA ILE A 31 14.10 -2.22 -2.06
C ILE A 31 14.90 -2.70 -0.86
N GLU A 32 14.72 -2.01 0.26
CA GLU A 32 15.20 -2.43 1.58
C GLU A 32 14.00 -2.99 2.34
N VAL A 33 14.07 -4.23 2.81
CA VAL A 33 12.98 -4.91 3.53
C VAL A 33 13.44 -5.25 4.95
N LEU A 34 12.65 -4.85 5.94
CA LEU A 34 12.89 -5.09 7.35
C LEU A 34 11.71 -5.85 7.98
N SER A 35 11.99 -7.05 8.48
CA SER A 35 11.02 -7.80 9.30
C SER A 35 11.05 -7.31 10.74
N ILE A 36 9.89 -6.97 11.29
CA ILE A 36 9.77 -6.40 12.64
C ILE A 36 9.43 -7.51 13.64
N THR A 37 10.40 -7.87 14.48
CA THR A 37 10.28 -8.91 15.50
C THR A 37 9.67 -8.43 16.81
N ASN A 38 9.70 -7.11 17.08
CA ASN A 38 9.06 -6.53 18.25
C ASN A 38 7.53 -6.65 18.15
N LEU A 39 6.94 -7.46 19.03
CA LEU A 39 5.49 -7.73 19.04
C LEU A 39 4.64 -6.51 19.44
N ASP A 40 5.23 -5.53 20.10
CA ASP A 40 4.55 -4.28 20.47
C ASP A 40 4.49 -3.27 19.32
N SER A 41 5.17 -3.55 18.19
CA SER A 41 5.07 -2.72 17.00
C SER A 41 3.74 -2.95 16.27
N TYR A 42 3.13 -1.88 15.77
CA TYR A 42 1.96 -1.95 14.88
C TYR A 42 2.26 -2.63 13.54
N TYR A 43 3.53 -2.69 13.14
CA TYR A 43 3.95 -3.25 11.86
C TYR A 43 4.68 -4.58 12.06
N VAL A 44 4.48 -5.50 11.12
CA VAL A 44 5.23 -6.77 11.03
C VAL A 44 6.34 -6.72 9.98
N LEU A 45 6.24 -5.79 9.03
CA LEU A 45 7.22 -5.60 7.97
C LEU A 45 7.22 -4.15 7.53
N GLU A 46 8.41 -3.59 7.32
CA GLU A 46 8.65 -2.26 6.76
C GLU A 46 9.52 -2.41 5.51
N CYS A 47 9.26 -1.60 4.50
CA CYS A 47 10.02 -1.56 3.26
C CYS A 47 10.28 -0.12 2.84
N THR A 48 11.45 0.14 2.29
CA THR A 48 11.77 1.39 1.60
C THR A 48 12.11 1.07 0.16
N ILE A 49 11.27 1.53 -0.77
CA ILE A 49 11.46 1.38 -2.21
C ILE A 49 12.13 2.64 -2.74
N LYS A 50 13.26 2.50 -3.45
CA LYS A 50 13.87 3.62 -4.19
C LYS A 50 13.24 3.71 -5.57
N VAL A 51 12.52 4.79 -5.84
CA VAL A 51 11.83 4.98 -7.12
C VAL A 51 12.84 5.53 -8.15
N PRO A 52 13.01 4.89 -9.32
CA PRO A 52 13.96 5.33 -10.33
C PRO A 52 13.70 6.77 -10.81
N GLY A 53 14.76 7.55 -10.99
CA GLY A 53 14.74 8.84 -11.70
C GLY A 53 14.92 10.08 -10.82
N ILE A 54 14.29 10.15 -9.64
CA ILE A 54 14.23 11.41 -8.85
C ILE A 54 14.74 11.29 -7.40
N GLY A 55 15.24 10.13 -6.98
CA GLY A 55 15.72 9.91 -5.61
C GLY A 55 14.62 9.94 -4.54
N GLN A 56 13.35 9.93 -4.96
CA GLN A 56 12.21 9.80 -4.08
C GLN A 56 12.10 8.36 -3.57
N LYS A 57 11.59 8.24 -2.34
CA LYS A 57 11.37 6.96 -1.67
C LYS A 57 9.88 6.78 -1.44
N LEU A 58 9.45 5.54 -1.53
CA LEU A 58 8.16 5.08 -1.06
C LEU A 58 8.41 4.17 0.14
N ASP A 59 8.02 4.63 1.33
CA ASP A 59 8.02 3.81 2.52
C ASP A 59 6.69 3.06 2.62
N VAL A 60 6.78 1.76 2.90
CA VAL A 60 5.64 0.83 2.93
C VAL A 60 5.70 0.05 4.23
N ALA A 61 4.62 0.02 4.99
CA ALA A 61 4.56 -0.72 6.24
C ALA A 61 3.33 -1.63 6.29
N LEU A 62 3.55 -2.94 6.44
CA LEU A 62 2.50 -3.93 6.60
C LEU A 62 2.07 -4.00 8.07
N HIS A 63 0.78 -3.79 8.31
CA HIS A 63 0.18 -3.87 9.64
C HIS A 63 0.27 -5.28 10.19
N ARG A 64 0.49 -5.41 11.50
CA ARG A 64 0.72 -6.68 12.18
C ARG A 64 -0.49 -7.61 12.16
N ASP A 65 -1.70 -7.07 12.05
CA ASP A 65 -2.94 -7.83 11.87
C ASP A 65 -3.14 -8.35 10.43
N GLY A 66 -2.29 -7.93 9.49
CA GLY A 66 -2.37 -8.28 8.08
C GLY A 66 -3.55 -7.62 7.35
N GLN A 67 -4.19 -6.60 7.92
CA GLN A 67 -5.38 -5.97 7.36
C GLN A 67 -5.12 -4.61 6.71
N GLY A 68 -3.89 -4.09 6.79
CA GLY A 68 -3.57 -2.76 6.26
C GLY A 68 -2.13 -2.64 5.77
N ILE A 69 -1.92 -1.74 4.80
CA ILE A 69 -0.61 -1.29 4.35
C ILE A 69 -0.58 0.23 4.41
N SER A 70 0.29 0.78 5.27
CA SER A 70 0.60 2.21 5.26
C SER A 70 1.61 2.52 4.15
N LEU A 71 1.43 3.65 3.48
CA LEU A 71 2.31 4.16 2.44
C LEU A 71 2.68 5.61 2.77
N ASP A 72 3.96 5.96 2.71
CA ASP A 72 4.42 7.35 2.74
C ASP A 72 5.34 7.63 1.55
N GLY A 73 4.93 8.59 0.72
CA GLY A 73 5.64 8.93 -0.50
C GLY A 73 4.85 9.93 -1.36
N ASP A 74 5.29 10.07 -2.60
CA ASP A 74 4.55 10.81 -3.63
C ASP A 74 3.25 10.07 -3.99
N LEU A 75 2.18 10.82 -4.24
CA LEU A 75 0.86 10.24 -4.54
C LEU A 75 0.90 9.31 -5.77
N ALA A 76 1.68 9.63 -6.79
CA ALA A 76 1.80 8.79 -7.98
C ALA A 76 2.52 7.47 -7.68
N ASP A 77 3.51 7.48 -6.77
CA ASP A 77 4.18 6.27 -6.31
C ASP A 77 3.25 5.40 -5.47
N CYS A 78 2.49 6.02 -4.56
CA CYS A 78 1.48 5.34 -3.76
C CYS A 78 0.37 4.73 -4.63
N ALA A 79 -0.10 5.43 -5.66
CA ALA A 79 -1.10 4.94 -6.61
C ALA A 79 -0.60 3.74 -7.40
N ARG A 80 0.64 3.81 -7.92
CA ARG A 80 1.30 2.68 -8.62
C ARG A 80 1.42 1.46 -7.71
N PHE A 81 1.82 1.67 -6.47
CA PHE A 81 1.89 0.60 -5.48
C PHE A 81 0.50 -0.02 -5.22
N ALA A 82 -0.52 0.81 -5.04
CA ALA A 82 -1.88 0.34 -4.76
C ALA A 82 -2.47 -0.53 -5.87
N ILE A 83 -2.23 -0.17 -7.14
CA ILE A 83 -2.68 -0.94 -8.31
C ILE A 83 -1.94 -2.27 -8.39
N TRP A 84 -0.62 -2.26 -8.19
CA TRP A 84 0.14 -3.50 -8.11
C TRP A 84 -0.40 -4.41 -7.01
N PHE A 85 -0.61 -3.89 -5.81
CA PHE A 85 -1.07 -4.70 -4.69
C PHE A 85 -2.47 -5.27 -4.95
N ARG A 86 -3.39 -4.45 -5.50
CA ARG A 86 -4.72 -4.88 -5.94
C ARG A 86 -4.66 -6.06 -6.92
N SER A 87 -3.64 -6.13 -7.78
CA SER A 87 -3.47 -7.24 -8.73
C SER A 87 -3.12 -8.58 -8.06
N LEU A 88 -2.54 -8.55 -6.86
CA LEU A 88 -2.21 -9.75 -6.08
C LEU A 88 -3.42 -10.29 -5.29
N VAL A 89 -4.36 -9.40 -4.95
CA VAL A 89 -5.49 -9.73 -4.08
C VAL A 89 -6.68 -10.20 -4.90
N ALA A 90 -7.34 -11.28 -4.44
CA ALA A 90 -8.51 -11.84 -5.12
C ALA A 90 -9.61 -10.78 -5.33
N PRO A 91 -10.24 -10.66 -6.51
CA PRO A 91 -11.19 -9.57 -6.82
C PRO A 91 -12.36 -9.44 -5.84
N LYS A 92 -12.79 -10.55 -5.22
CA LYS A 92 -13.87 -10.58 -4.22
C LYS A 92 -13.51 -9.92 -2.88
N GLN A 93 -12.22 -9.74 -2.59
CA GLN A 93 -11.77 -9.05 -1.40
C GLN A 93 -11.77 -7.56 -1.70
N GLU A 94 -12.66 -6.82 -1.06
CA GLU A 94 -12.71 -5.37 -1.17
C GLU A 94 -11.46 -4.74 -0.57
N LEU A 95 -10.95 -3.71 -1.25
CA LEU A 95 -9.83 -2.90 -0.82
C LEU A 95 -10.16 -1.43 -1.12
N VAL A 96 -9.75 -0.54 -0.24
CA VAL A 96 -9.91 0.90 -0.36
C VAL A 96 -8.55 1.55 -0.18
N PHE A 97 -8.30 2.61 -0.95
CA PHE A 97 -7.17 3.52 -0.79
C PHE A 97 -7.68 4.86 -0.26
N TYR A 98 -7.10 5.37 0.82
CA TYR A 98 -7.46 6.68 1.39
C TYR A 98 -6.24 7.45 1.90
N ASP A 99 -6.41 8.77 2.01
CA ASP A 99 -5.45 9.63 2.69
C ASP A 99 -5.61 9.53 4.21
N GLN A 100 -4.54 9.82 4.95
CA GLN A 100 -4.55 9.81 6.42
C GLN A 100 -5.62 10.73 7.03
N GLY A 101 -6.02 11.79 6.32
CA GLY A 101 -7.07 12.71 6.75
C GLY A 101 -8.50 12.19 6.54
N TYR A 102 -8.67 11.04 5.87
CA TYR A 102 -9.97 10.51 5.44
C TYR A 102 -10.80 11.52 4.63
N ASN A 103 -10.13 12.45 3.95
CA ASN A 103 -10.78 13.47 3.12
C ASN A 103 -11.21 12.88 1.78
N SER A 104 -10.52 11.84 1.31
CA SER A 104 -10.84 11.15 0.07
C SER A 104 -10.51 9.67 0.15
N HIS A 105 -11.33 8.87 -0.52
CA HIS A 105 -11.10 7.44 -0.66
C HIS A 105 -11.56 6.96 -2.02
N ILE A 106 -10.98 5.85 -2.48
CA ILE A 106 -11.38 5.14 -3.68
C ILE A 106 -11.35 3.63 -3.44
N GLU A 107 -12.36 2.94 -3.94
CA GLU A 107 -12.35 1.48 -4.01
C GLU A 107 -11.33 1.01 -5.07
N LEU A 108 -10.43 0.11 -4.68
CA LEU A 108 -9.50 -0.53 -5.60
C LEU A 108 -10.19 -1.73 -6.24
N ARG A 109 -10.46 -1.63 -7.54
CA ARG A 109 -11.01 -2.67 -8.41
C ARG A 109 -9.94 -3.16 -9.40
N ALA A 110 -10.21 -4.23 -10.12
CA ALA A 110 -9.24 -4.82 -11.05
C ALA A 110 -8.86 -3.86 -12.19
N GLU A 111 -9.79 -2.99 -12.57
CA GLU A 111 -9.68 -2.01 -13.64
C GLU A 111 -9.26 -0.60 -13.17
N THR A 112 -9.07 -0.40 -11.85
CA THR A 112 -8.66 0.90 -11.30
C THR A 112 -7.32 1.33 -11.89
N THR A 113 -7.27 2.54 -12.43
CA THR A 113 -6.06 3.14 -13.02
C THR A 113 -5.38 4.12 -12.06
N GLU A 114 -4.13 4.50 -12.36
CA GLU A 114 -3.41 5.49 -11.55
C GLU A 114 -4.16 6.83 -11.51
N SER A 115 -4.75 7.24 -12.63
CA SER A 115 -5.52 8.48 -12.71
C SER A 115 -6.78 8.43 -11.85
N ASP A 116 -7.45 7.27 -11.76
CA ASP A 116 -8.63 7.13 -10.90
C ASP A 116 -8.26 7.34 -9.43
N ILE A 117 -7.07 6.88 -9.02
CA ILE A 117 -6.56 7.10 -7.67
C ILE A 117 -6.12 8.54 -7.48
N ILE A 118 -5.36 9.13 -8.41
CA ILE A 118 -4.72 10.44 -8.21
C ILE A 118 -5.73 11.59 -8.21
N GLN A 119 -6.69 11.60 -9.15
CA GLN A 119 -7.59 12.73 -9.37
C GLN A 119 -8.37 13.19 -8.11
N PRO A 120 -8.99 12.29 -7.32
CA PRO A 120 -9.71 12.67 -6.10
C PRO A 120 -8.87 13.46 -5.09
N PHE A 121 -7.58 13.16 -4.97
CA PHE A 121 -6.70 13.80 -3.98
C PHE A 121 -6.08 15.11 -4.46
N LEU A 122 -6.08 15.37 -5.78
CA LEU A 122 -5.62 16.65 -6.34
C LEU A 122 -6.69 17.76 -6.24
N THR A 123 -7.97 17.39 -6.14
CA THR A 123 -9.08 18.35 -6.05
C THR A 123 -9.31 18.93 -4.65
N LEU A 124 -8.53 18.52 -3.65
CA LEU A 124 -8.63 18.96 -2.26
C LEU A 124 -7.66 20.11 -1.87
N THR A 125 -6.91 20.65 -2.83
CA THR A 125 -5.99 21.80 -2.64
C THR A 125 -6.54 23.11 -3.18
#